data_AF-A0A511R0P9-F1
#
_entry.id   AF-A0A511R0P9-F1
#
_cell.length_a   1.000
_cell.length_b   1.000
_cell.length_c   1.000
_cell.angle_alpha   90.00
_cell.angle_beta   90.00
_cell.angle_gamma   90.00
#
_symmetry.space_group_name_H-M   'P 1'
#
loop_
_entity.id
_entity.type
_entity.pdbx_description
1 polymer ?
#
loop_
_entity_poly.entity_id
_entity_poly.type
_entity_poly.pdbx_seq_one_letter_code
_entity_poly.pdbx_strand_id
1 'polypeptide(L)'
;MSEPMTSSSTPLRTLSRGQVVRLQFRKHRLAMVSLWVLGILYVLAAFADFIAPYGESESFFRGAIDRSFAPPTRIHWRDPETGALTRPFVYNVRSEINLDTLQFEFKEDTSTRYPLRFFTQGQPYVPFPFNLIPQTWRNTWGFNPTLTLRLFGVDKPATIFLWGADRLGRDVFGRILFGARITLTIGIFAAVLALVVGLVLGAIAGYYGGWLDDLIMRVVEVLSTIPALFLLLALRALFPLDAKSSVVFFVVILILGLIRWGGVARAVRGQVLSLREEDYVMAARGLGANDVRIIFRHVLPATASFAIVSFSLLIPGFILTESGLSFLGLGISDPNASWGLMLAVAQEGGMQTFTSRPWMLIPGLFIFITVLAFNFIGDGLRDALDPKARRG
;
A
#
# COMPACT_ATOMS: atom_id res chain seq x y z
N MET A 1 43.80 45.04 -34.47
CA MET A 1 42.63 45.36 -33.62
C MET A 1 42.08 44.05 -33.11
N SER A 2 42.34 43.75 -31.85
CA SER A 2 42.09 42.49 -31.16
C SER A 2 40.72 42.50 -30.50
N GLU A 3 39.81 41.65 -30.95
CA GLU A 3 38.57 41.33 -30.23
C GLU A 3 38.77 40.08 -29.35
N PRO A 4 38.35 40.11 -28.08
CA PRO A 4 38.60 39.02 -27.13
C PRO A 4 37.57 37.90 -27.31
N MET A 5 38.06 36.66 -27.39
CA MET A 5 37.24 35.47 -27.15
C MET A 5 36.79 35.48 -25.68
N THR A 6 35.51 35.80 -25.45
CA THR A 6 34.87 35.60 -24.14
C THR A 6 34.61 34.11 -23.94
N SER A 7 35.65 33.43 -23.46
CA SER A 7 35.56 32.11 -22.84
C SER A 7 34.77 32.24 -21.53
N SER A 8 33.45 32.13 -21.61
CA SER A 8 32.61 31.80 -20.46
C SER A 8 32.29 30.31 -20.47
N SER A 9 33.34 29.49 -20.43
CA SER A 9 33.19 28.08 -20.06
C SER A 9 32.85 28.04 -18.58
N THR A 10 31.57 28.20 -18.27
CA THR A 10 31.00 27.81 -16.99
C THR A 10 31.48 26.38 -16.72
N PRO A 11 32.08 26.07 -15.56
CA PRO A 11 32.59 24.74 -15.31
C PRO A 11 31.41 23.77 -15.44
N LEU A 12 31.47 22.90 -16.45
CA LEU A 12 30.54 21.79 -16.62
C LEU A 12 30.69 20.92 -15.38
N ARG A 13 29.84 21.16 -14.37
CA ARG A 13 29.67 20.22 -13.24
C ARG A 13 29.25 18.91 -13.88
N THR A 14 30.18 17.95 -13.93
CA THR A 14 29.90 16.57 -14.33
C THR A 14 29.02 15.95 -13.25
N LEU A 15 27.72 16.18 -13.36
CA LEU A 15 26.73 15.62 -12.46
C LEU A 15 26.85 14.09 -12.47
N SER A 16 26.84 13.47 -11.29
CA SER A 16 26.81 12.02 -11.16
C SER A 16 25.57 11.45 -11.85
N ARG A 17 25.65 10.20 -12.35
CA ARG A 17 24.52 9.49 -12.98
C ARG A 17 23.24 9.57 -12.13
N GLY A 18 23.37 9.43 -10.81
CA GLY A 18 22.22 9.54 -9.90
C GLY A 18 21.65 10.96 -9.78
N GLN A 19 22.49 11.99 -9.87
CA GLN A 19 22.05 13.39 -9.84
C GLN A 19 21.26 13.74 -11.11
N VAL A 20 21.72 13.26 -12.28
CA VAL A 20 21.00 13.45 -13.56
C VAL A 20 19.63 12.79 -13.51
N VAL A 21 19.55 11.53 -13.07
CA VAL A 21 18.28 10.80 -12.92
C VAL A 21 17.36 11.55 -11.96
N ARG A 22 17.86 12.01 -10.80
CA ARG A 22 17.06 12.77 -9.84
C ARG A 22 16.52 14.06 -10.44
N LEU A 23 17.31 14.79 -11.21
CA LEU A 23 16.87 16.03 -11.87
C LEU A 23 15.81 15.75 -12.94
N GLN A 24 16.01 14.71 -13.76
CA GLN A 24 15.02 14.31 -14.78
C GLN A 24 13.71 13.85 -14.13
N PHE A 25 13.77 13.02 -13.09
CA PHE A 25 12.58 12.57 -12.36
C PHE A 25 11.78 13.76 -11.79
N ARG A 26 12.46 14.75 -11.21
CA ARG A 26 11.80 15.96 -10.66
C ARG A 26 11.12 16.83 -11.71
N LYS A 27 11.47 16.70 -13.00
CA LYS A 27 10.75 17.38 -14.09
C LYS A 27 9.38 16.75 -14.36
N HIS A 28 9.18 15.47 -14.03
CA HIS A 28 7.92 14.77 -14.26
C HIS A 28 6.88 15.15 -13.18
N ARG A 29 6.03 16.14 -13.48
CA ARG A 29 5.07 16.73 -12.52
C ARG A 29 4.13 15.69 -11.88
N LEU A 30 3.58 14.79 -12.69
CA LEU A 30 2.67 13.74 -12.20
C LEU A 30 3.37 12.75 -11.25
N ALA A 31 4.65 12.47 -11.49
CA ALA A 31 5.41 11.55 -10.63
C ALA A 31 5.71 12.23 -9.28
N MET A 32 6.00 13.53 -9.29
CA MET A 32 6.22 14.31 -8.07
C MET A 32 4.95 14.46 -7.23
N VAL A 33 3.80 14.73 -7.86
CA VAL A 33 2.50 14.76 -7.16
C VAL A 33 2.19 13.39 -6.55
N SER A 34 2.41 12.33 -7.32
CA SER A 34 2.19 10.95 -6.87
C SER A 34 3.09 10.58 -5.70
N LEU A 35 4.34 11.04 -5.68
CA LEU A 35 5.25 10.83 -4.56
C LEU A 35 4.74 11.50 -3.27
N TRP A 36 4.16 12.69 -3.37
CA TRP A 36 3.52 13.36 -2.23
C TRP A 36 2.27 12.62 -1.76
N VAL A 37 1.41 12.19 -2.69
CA VAL A 37 0.20 11.44 -2.37
C VAL A 37 0.55 10.13 -1.64
N LEU A 38 1.49 9.35 -2.15
CA LEU A 38 1.94 8.13 -1.47
C LEU A 38 2.61 8.44 -0.15
N GLY A 39 3.45 9.48 -0.08
CA GLY A 39 4.06 9.91 1.18
C GLY A 39 3.03 10.18 2.26
N ILE A 40 1.95 10.90 1.93
CA ILE A 40 0.82 11.15 2.83
C ILE A 40 0.14 9.84 3.20
N LEU A 41 -0.18 8.97 2.25
CA LEU A 41 -0.83 7.68 2.53
C LEU A 41 -0.01 6.78 3.46
N TYR A 42 1.31 6.71 3.26
CA TYR A 42 2.20 5.95 4.15
C TYR A 42 2.29 6.56 5.55
N VAL A 43 2.30 7.90 5.66
CA VAL A 43 2.26 8.58 6.97
C VAL A 43 0.93 8.30 7.67
N LEU A 44 -0.20 8.42 6.96
CA LEU A 44 -1.52 8.13 7.48
C LEU A 44 -1.63 6.66 7.95
N ALA A 45 -1.08 5.72 7.18
CA ALA A 45 -1.04 4.29 7.52
C ALA A 45 -0.12 3.99 8.72
N ALA A 46 1.04 4.62 8.79
CA ALA A 46 1.98 4.48 9.90
C ALA A 46 1.36 4.97 11.21
N PHE A 47 0.76 6.16 11.20
CA PHE A 47 0.15 6.79 12.36
C PHE A 47 -1.34 6.50 12.52
N ALA A 48 -1.88 5.47 11.87
CA ALA A 48 -3.30 5.12 11.90
C ALA A 48 -3.85 4.99 13.33
N ASP A 49 -3.09 4.37 14.24
CA ASP A 49 -3.52 4.20 15.63
C ASP A 49 -3.71 5.52 16.39
N PHE A 50 -2.91 6.54 16.06
CA PHE A 50 -3.03 7.88 16.63
C PHE A 50 -4.10 8.71 15.92
N ILE A 51 -4.18 8.64 14.60
CA ILE A 51 -5.08 9.48 13.78
C ILE A 51 -6.53 8.99 13.88
N ALA A 52 -6.76 7.68 13.96
CA ALA A 52 -8.10 7.11 14.01
C ALA A 52 -8.78 7.38 15.38
N PRO A 53 -10.07 7.76 15.39
CA PRO A 53 -10.80 8.02 16.63
C PRO A 53 -11.06 6.75 17.46
N TYR A 54 -11.09 5.57 16.83
CA TYR A 54 -11.33 4.27 17.49
C TYR A 54 -10.34 3.19 17.06
N GLY A 55 -10.23 2.12 17.86
CA GLY A 55 -9.38 0.98 17.51
C GLY A 55 -9.88 0.25 16.27
N GLU A 56 -8.99 -0.49 15.58
CA GLU A 56 -9.32 -1.24 14.36
C GLU A 56 -10.53 -2.19 14.52
N SER A 57 -10.62 -2.85 15.68
CA SER A 57 -11.68 -3.79 16.01
C SER A 57 -12.78 -3.18 16.89
N GLU A 58 -12.72 -1.90 17.20
CA GLU A 58 -13.70 -1.24 18.08
C GLU A 58 -15.03 -1.08 17.34
N SER A 59 -16.07 -1.76 17.85
CA SER A 59 -17.37 -1.92 17.20
C SER A 59 -18.47 -1.36 18.09
N PHE A 60 -19.39 -0.61 17.48
CA PHE A 60 -20.58 -0.05 18.11
C PHE A 60 -21.86 -0.80 17.65
N PHE A 61 -21.74 -2.12 17.45
CA PHE A 61 -22.85 -3.00 17.05
C PHE A 61 -23.60 -3.64 18.24
N ARG A 62 -22.90 -3.97 19.33
CA ARG A 62 -23.47 -4.71 20.47
C ARG A 62 -23.62 -3.81 21.69
N GLY A 63 -24.87 -3.55 22.12
CA GLY A 63 -25.19 -2.78 23.33
C GLY A 63 -26.47 -1.95 23.18
N ALA A 64 -26.59 -0.87 23.95
CA ALA A 64 -27.74 0.05 23.95
C ALA A 64 -27.78 1.04 22.76
N ILE A 65 -26.79 1.00 21.86
CA ILE A 65 -26.63 1.96 20.76
C ILE A 65 -26.18 1.19 19.51
N ASP A 66 -27.12 0.84 18.63
CA ASP A 66 -26.80 0.26 17.32
C ASP A 66 -26.33 1.37 16.37
N ARG A 67 -25.10 1.24 15.86
CA ARG A 67 -24.47 2.15 14.89
C ARG A 67 -24.20 1.49 13.53
N SER A 68 -24.84 0.37 13.25
CA SER A 68 -24.69 -0.35 11.99
C SER A 68 -24.99 0.56 10.81
N PHE A 69 -24.02 0.75 9.91
CA PHE A 69 -24.17 1.62 8.76
C PHE A 69 -24.61 3.05 9.11
N ALA A 70 -24.14 3.59 10.25
CA ALA A 70 -24.35 4.99 10.56
C ALA A 70 -23.72 5.88 9.47
N PRO A 71 -24.43 6.92 8.98
CA PRO A 71 -23.89 7.83 7.98
C PRO A 71 -22.74 8.68 8.56
N PRO A 72 -21.97 9.37 7.69
CA PRO A 72 -20.98 10.34 8.14
C PRO A 72 -21.55 11.34 9.14
N THR A 73 -20.89 11.49 10.28
CA THR A 73 -21.33 12.39 11.35
C THR A 73 -21.22 13.84 10.88
N ARG A 74 -22.30 14.60 11.05
CA ARG A 74 -22.32 16.04 10.75
C ARG A 74 -21.63 16.81 11.88
N ILE A 75 -20.64 17.62 11.52
CA ILE A 75 -19.93 18.49 12.46
C ILE A 75 -20.58 19.87 12.41
N HIS A 76 -21.07 20.32 13.56
CA HIS A 76 -21.73 21.61 13.72
C HIS A 76 -20.74 22.67 14.21
N TRP A 77 -20.80 23.86 13.60
CA TRP A 77 -19.90 24.99 13.90
C TRP A 77 -20.63 26.21 14.48
N ARG A 78 -21.97 26.20 14.42
CA ARG A 78 -22.80 27.30 14.90
C ARG A 78 -23.84 26.77 15.85
N ASP A 79 -24.15 27.60 16.84
CA ASP A 79 -25.25 27.34 17.75
C ASP A 79 -26.59 27.44 16.98
N PRO A 80 -27.46 26.41 17.03
CA PRO A 80 -28.76 26.45 16.40
C PRO A 80 -29.69 27.55 16.96
N GLU A 81 -29.53 27.90 18.24
CA GLU A 81 -30.43 28.83 18.93
C GLU A 81 -29.96 30.29 18.81
N THR A 82 -28.64 30.52 18.95
CA THR A 82 -28.07 31.88 18.95
C THR A 82 -27.42 32.27 17.63
N GLY A 83 -27.18 31.32 16.72
CA GLY A 83 -26.48 31.54 15.46
C GLY A 83 -24.98 31.88 15.62
N ALA A 84 -24.48 31.97 16.85
CA ALA A 84 -23.10 32.32 17.15
C ALA A 84 -22.13 31.19 16.73
N LEU A 85 -20.92 31.57 16.34
CA LEU A 85 -19.85 30.63 16.02
C LEU A 85 -19.37 29.95 17.31
N THR A 86 -19.35 28.62 17.33
CA THR A 86 -18.92 27.81 18.47
C THR A 86 -17.76 26.90 18.07
N ARG A 87 -17.12 26.26 19.06
CA ARG A 87 -16.16 25.19 18.78
C ARG A 87 -16.89 24.03 18.08
N PRO A 88 -16.25 23.30 17.15
CA PRO A 88 -16.89 22.20 16.45
C PRO A 88 -17.43 21.18 17.44
N PHE A 89 -18.68 20.77 17.28
CA PHE A 89 -19.35 19.82 18.14
C PHE A 89 -20.23 18.87 17.33
N VAL A 90 -20.60 17.75 17.96
CA VAL A 90 -21.51 16.76 17.38
C VAL A 90 -22.65 16.49 18.36
N TYR A 91 -23.77 16.02 17.83
CA TYR A 91 -24.86 15.49 18.62
C TYR A 91 -24.74 13.97 18.75
N ASN A 92 -25.30 13.43 19.82
CA ASN A 92 -25.50 11.98 19.87
C ASN A 92 -26.55 11.60 18.81
N VAL A 93 -26.33 10.52 18.10
CA VAL A 93 -27.31 10.03 17.11
C VAL A 93 -28.17 8.96 17.80
N ARG A 94 -29.43 8.79 17.42
CA ARG A 94 -30.28 7.67 17.81
C ARG A 94 -30.71 6.92 16.55
N SER A 95 -30.71 5.59 16.63
CA SER A 95 -31.22 4.74 15.55
C SER A 95 -32.69 4.46 15.84
N GLU A 96 -33.56 4.84 14.93
CA GLU A 96 -34.99 4.58 14.98
C GLU A 96 -35.39 3.75 13.76
N ILE A 97 -36.25 2.76 13.93
CA ILE A 97 -36.82 2.05 12.77
C ILE A 97 -37.92 2.94 12.21
N ASN A 98 -37.74 3.37 10.97
CA ASN A 98 -38.79 4.03 10.23
C ASN A 98 -39.85 2.98 9.84
N LEU A 99 -41.06 3.09 10.40
CA LEU A 99 -42.12 2.08 10.28
C LEU A 99 -42.65 1.91 8.85
N ASP A 100 -42.51 2.93 8.00
CA ASP A 100 -42.99 2.91 6.62
C ASP A 100 -42.00 2.20 5.68
N THR A 101 -40.71 2.43 5.89
CA THR A 101 -39.64 1.86 5.05
C THR A 101 -39.01 0.60 5.65
N LEU A 102 -39.28 0.32 6.93
CA LEU A 102 -38.62 -0.70 7.75
C LEU A 102 -37.09 -0.58 7.75
N GLN A 103 -36.57 0.63 7.54
CA GLN A 103 -35.14 0.92 7.55
C GLN A 103 -34.74 1.66 8.83
N PHE A 104 -33.49 1.44 9.25
CA PHE A 104 -32.90 2.23 10.33
C PHE A 104 -32.63 3.65 9.86
N GLU A 105 -33.27 4.61 10.51
CA GLU A 105 -33.07 6.04 10.31
C GLU A 105 -32.28 6.60 11.49
N PHE A 106 -31.30 7.43 11.17
CA PHE A 106 -30.40 8.02 12.16
C PHE A 106 -30.81 9.47 12.41
N LYS A 107 -31.32 9.76 13.62
CA LYS A 107 -31.72 11.12 14.02
C LYS A 107 -30.78 11.68 15.08
N GLU A 108 -30.41 12.94 14.93
CA GLU A 108 -29.58 13.65 15.90
C GLU A 108 -30.42 14.03 17.13
N ASP A 109 -29.95 13.65 18.31
CA ASP A 109 -30.49 14.08 19.59
C ASP A 109 -29.85 15.42 19.98
N THR A 110 -30.60 16.50 19.73
CA THR A 110 -30.14 17.87 19.94
C THR A 110 -30.12 18.30 21.41
N SER A 111 -30.50 17.42 22.35
CA SER A 111 -30.57 17.74 23.78
C SER A 111 -29.20 18.05 24.41
N THR A 112 -28.14 17.37 23.96
CA THR A 112 -26.80 17.49 24.54
C THR A 112 -25.75 17.66 23.46
N ARG A 113 -24.94 18.71 23.59
CA ARG A 113 -23.84 19.02 22.67
C ARG A 113 -22.56 18.36 23.15
N TYR A 114 -21.90 17.61 22.27
CA TYR A 114 -20.61 16.97 22.57
C TYR A 114 -19.50 17.67 21.78
N PRO A 115 -18.64 18.47 22.45
CA PRO A 115 -17.58 19.19 21.76
C PRO A 115 -16.55 18.21 21.17
N LEU A 116 -16.10 18.48 19.95
CA LEU A 116 -14.97 17.77 19.36
C LEU A 116 -13.70 18.16 20.11
N ARG A 117 -13.05 17.17 20.73
CA ARG A 117 -11.80 17.38 21.46
C ARG A 117 -10.65 16.80 20.65
N PHE A 118 -9.54 17.53 20.62
CA PHE A 118 -8.26 17.02 20.16
C PHE A 118 -7.53 16.33 21.31
N PHE A 119 -6.68 15.36 21.00
CA PHE A 119 -5.84 14.67 21.98
C PHE A 119 -6.66 13.93 23.05
N THR A 120 -7.64 13.13 22.61
CA THR A 120 -8.52 12.36 23.47
C THR A 120 -7.90 11.04 23.90
N GLN A 121 -8.37 10.49 25.02
CA GLN A 121 -7.98 9.18 25.51
C GLN A 121 -8.92 8.11 24.93
N GLY A 122 -8.36 7.03 24.36
CA GLY A 122 -9.10 5.89 23.83
C GLY A 122 -8.47 4.55 24.21
N GLN A 123 -8.84 3.50 23.48
CA GLN A 123 -8.30 2.16 23.70
C GLN A 123 -6.76 2.15 23.59
N PRO A 124 -6.03 1.47 24.50
CA PRO A 124 -4.58 1.34 24.42
C PRO A 124 -4.13 0.69 23.12
N TYR A 125 -3.09 1.23 22.51
CA TYR A 125 -2.45 0.70 21.33
C TYR A 125 -0.92 0.81 21.42
N VAL A 126 -0.24 0.11 20.52
CA VAL A 126 1.22 0.16 20.39
C VAL A 126 1.55 1.16 19.29
N PRO A 127 2.26 2.26 19.56
CA PRO A 127 2.51 3.26 18.53
C PRO A 127 3.52 2.78 17.49
N PHE A 128 3.43 3.36 16.30
CA PHE A 128 4.49 3.27 15.30
C PHE A 128 5.78 3.95 15.82
N PRO A 129 6.97 3.40 15.53
CA PRO A 129 7.26 2.21 14.73
C PRO A 129 7.24 0.89 15.52
N PHE A 130 6.96 0.91 16.82
CA PHE A 130 7.04 -0.27 17.68
C PHE A 130 6.00 -1.34 17.34
N ASN A 131 4.88 -0.94 16.74
CA ASN A 131 3.89 -1.88 16.18
C ASN A 131 4.43 -2.77 15.05
N LEU A 132 5.55 -2.41 14.42
CA LEU A 132 6.23 -3.25 13.42
C LEU A 132 6.97 -4.44 14.05
N ILE A 133 7.32 -4.34 15.33
CA ILE A 133 8.03 -5.41 16.03
C ILE A 133 7.01 -6.47 16.46
N PRO A 134 7.20 -7.76 16.11
CA PRO A 134 6.33 -8.84 16.54
C PRO A 134 6.08 -8.78 18.05
N GLN A 135 4.83 -8.96 18.45
CA GLN A 135 4.44 -8.87 19.86
C GLN A 135 5.23 -9.85 20.74
N THR A 136 5.55 -11.04 20.21
CA THR A 136 6.39 -12.03 20.88
C THR A 136 7.77 -11.47 21.24
N TRP A 137 8.41 -10.76 20.32
CA TRP A 137 9.73 -10.16 20.53
C TRP A 137 9.67 -9.02 21.55
N ARG A 138 8.66 -8.16 21.42
CA ARG A 138 8.39 -7.08 22.38
C ARG A 138 8.21 -7.60 23.80
N ASN A 139 7.43 -8.67 23.95
CA ASN A 139 7.22 -9.31 25.24
C ASN A 139 8.49 -9.96 25.78
N THR A 140 9.26 -10.66 24.94
CA THR A 140 10.55 -11.28 25.34
C THR A 140 11.55 -10.25 25.86
N TRP A 141 11.60 -9.06 25.27
CA TRP A 141 12.47 -7.98 25.73
C TRP A 141 11.88 -7.11 26.84
N GLY A 142 10.68 -7.42 27.32
CA GLY A 142 9.98 -6.59 28.33
C GLY A 142 9.63 -5.18 27.84
N PHE A 143 9.57 -4.96 26.52
CA PHE A 143 9.38 -3.65 25.91
C PHE A 143 8.04 -3.59 25.16
N ASN A 144 7.01 -3.05 25.80
CA ASN A 144 5.68 -2.92 25.21
C ASN A 144 5.10 -1.52 25.46
N PRO A 145 5.56 -0.48 24.72
CA PRO A 145 5.04 0.87 24.90
C PRO A 145 3.56 0.91 24.50
N THR A 146 2.72 1.38 25.42
CA THR A 146 1.29 1.56 25.19
C THR A 146 0.93 3.03 25.26
N LEU A 147 0.26 3.53 24.23
CA LEU A 147 -0.35 4.85 24.21
C LEU A 147 -1.87 4.71 24.13
N THR A 148 -2.55 5.67 24.73
CA THR A 148 -4.02 5.80 24.68
C THR A 148 -4.45 7.07 23.96
N LEU A 149 -3.50 7.97 23.66
CA LEU A 149 -3.76 9.27 23.06
C LEU A 149 -4.12 9.14 21.58
N ARG A 150 -5.20 9.81 21.17
CA ARG A 150 -5.71 9.87 19.80
C ARG A 150 -5.86 11.31 19.34
N LEU A 151 -5.75 11.55 18.04
CA LEU A 151 -5.76 12.89 17.46
C LEU A 151 -7.04 13.66 17.80
N PHE A 152 -8.19 12.99 17.70
CA PHE A 152 -9.49 13.58 18.02
C PHE A 152 -10.49 12.53 18.50
N GLY A 153 -11.53 12.98 19.19
CA GLY A 153 -12.65 12.16 19.62
C GLY A 153 -13.72 13.00 20.32
N VAL A 154 -14.76 12.32 20.78
CA VAL A 154 -15.91 12.93 21.48
C VAL A 154 -16.23 12.12 22.73
N ASP A 155 -16.79 12.78 23.75
CA ASP A 155 -17.16 12.10 24.98
C ASP A 155 -18.38 11.18 24.75
N LYS A 156 -18.39 10.02 25.42
CA LYS A 156 -19.54 9.10 25.40
C LYS A 156 -20.76 9.77 26.02
N PRO A 157 -22.00 9.45 25.57
CA PRO A 157 -22.38 8.42 24.60
C PRO A 157 -22.27 8.80 23.11
N ALA A 158 -21.86 10.03 22.77
CA ALA A 158 -21.73 10.41 21.37
C ALA A 158 -20.59 9.66 20.66
N THR A 159 -20.72 9.55 19.35
CA THR A 159 -19.74 8.91 18.46
C THR A 159 -19.53 9.81 17.24
N ILE A 160 -18.27 9.94 16.81
CA ILE A 160 -17.87 10.59 15.56
C ILE A 160 -17.43 9.55 14.53
N PHE A 161 -18.07 9.52 13.36
CA PHE A 161 -17.71 8.70 12.21
C PHE A 161 -17.49 9.60 11.00
N LEU A 162 -16.24 10.00 10.72
CA LEU A 162 -15.96 10.99 9.68
C LEU A 162 -16.46 10.56 8.29
N TRP A 163 -16.36 9.27 8.00
CA TRP A 163 -16.82 8.66 6.75
C TRP A 163 -17.89 7.60 7.01
N GLY A 164 -18.63 7.72 8.11
CA GLY A 164 -19.66 6.76 8.51
C GLY A 164 -19.10 5.47 9.09
N ALA A 165 -20.00 4.53 9.36
CA ALA A 165 -19.69 3.25 9.98
C ALA A 165 -20.04 2.08 9.06
N ASP A 166 -19.41 0.93 9.32
CA ASP A 166 -19.66 -0.32 8.61
C ASP A 166 -20.84 -1.12 9.21
N ARG A 167 -21.06 -2.33 8.70
CA ARG A 167 -22.12 -3.25 9.16
C ARG A 167 -22.04 -3.64 10.63
N LEU A 168 -20.88 -3.50 11.27
CA LEU A 168 -20.65 -3.74 12.69
C LEU A 168 -20.47 -2.43 13.47
N GLY A 169 -20.92 -1.30 12.91
CA GLY A 169 -20.75 -0.01 13.55
C GLY A 169 -19.29 0.38 13.81
N ARG A 170 -18.33 -0.16 13.04
CA ARG A 170 -16.91 0.24 13.11
C ARG A 170 -16.68 1.46 12.23
N ASP A 171 -15.82 2.37 12.66
CA ASP A 171 -15.52 3.61 11.92
C ASP A 171 -14.80 3.34 10.59
N VAL A 172 -15.43 3.73 9.48
CA VAL A 172 -14.89 3.51 8.12
C VAL A 172 -13.62 4.31 7.89
N PHE A 173 -13.51 5.51 8.49
CA PHE A 173 -12.31 6.33 8.40
C PHE A 173 -11.09 5.61 9.01
N GLY A 174 -11.18 5.19 10.26
CA GLY A 174 -10.14 4.40 10.92
C GLY A 174 -9.81 3.12 10.14
N ARG A 175 -10.83 2.38 9.71
CA ARG A 175 -10.63 1.15 8.91
C ARG A 175 -9.89 1.39 7.60
N ILE A 176 -10.07 2.53 6.94
CA ILE A 176 -9.29 2.89 5.74
C ILE A 176 -7.81 3.09 6.08
N LEU A 177 -7.50 3.73 7.22
CA LEU A 177 -6.11 3.93 7.66
C LEU A 177 -5.42 2.61 8.01
N PHE A 178 -6.11 1.73 8.76
CA PHE A 178 -5.61 0.39 9.06
C PHE A 178 -5.50 -0.48 7.80
N GLY A 179 -6.49 -0.40 6.90
CA GLY A 179 -6.47 -1.06 5.60
C GLY A 179 -5.31 -0.62 4.71
N ALA A 180 -4.98 0.68 4.73
CA ALA A 180 -3.83 1.22 4.03
C ALA A 180 -2.53 0.57 4.49
N ARG A 181 -2.35 0.38 5.81
CA ARG A 181 -1.18 -0.28 6.38
C ARG A 181 -1.02 -1.69 5.82
N ILE A 182 -2.09 -2.46 5.72
CA ILE A 182 -2.04 -3.83 5.22
C ILE A 182 -1.81 -3.87 3.69
N THR A 183 -2.67 -3.22 2.91
CA THR A 183 -2.65 -3.29 1.45
C THR A 183 -1.37 -2.68 0.85
N LEU A 184 -0.91 -1.52 1.36
CA LEU A 184 0.32 -0.89 0.88
C LEU A 184 1.58 -1.70 1.22
N THR A 185 1.59 -2.36 2.38
CA THR A 185 2.73 -3.16 2.83
C THR A 185 2.82 -4.45 2.00
N ILE A 186 1.70 -5.16 1.79
CA ILE A 186 1.68 -6.36 0.93
C ILE A 186 2.21 -6.02 -0.47
N GLY A 187 1.74 -4.91 -1.06
CA GLY A 187 2.18 -4.46 -2.38
C GLY A 187 3.70 -4.29 -2.50
N ILE A 188 4.33 -3.62 -1.52
CA ILE A 188 5.79 -3.43 -1.48
C ILE A 188 6.53 -4.76 -1.29
N PHE A 189 6.18 -5.54 -0.27
CA PHE A 189 6.95 -6.74 0.07
C PHE A 189 6.81 -7.84 -0.98
N ALA A 190 5.63 -8.00 -1.60
CA ALA A 190 5.44 -8.90 -2.72
C ALA A 190 6.29 -8.46 -3.93
N ALA A 191 6.38 -7.15 -4.20
CA ALA A 191 7.23 -6.61 -5.25
C ALA A 191 8.72 -6.83 -4.99
N VAL A 192 9.19 -6.61 -3.76
CA VAL A 192 10.57 -6.91 -3.37
C VAL A 192 10.87 -8.40 -3.57
N LEU A 193 10.00 -9.29 -3.08
CA LEU A 193 10.20 -10.73 -3.21
C LEU A 193 10.25 -11.17 -4.69
N ALA A 194 9.27 -10.76 -5.49
CA ALA A 194 9.25 -11.07 -6.92
C ALA A 194 10.49 -10.55 -7.66
N LEU A 195 10.93 -9.34 -7.32
CA LEU A 195 12.11 -8.72 -7.94
C LEU A 195 13.39 -9.44 -7.53
N VAL A 196 13.58 -9.77 -6.26
CA VAL A 196 14.76 -10.48 -5.76
C VAL A 196 14.87 -11.86 -6.40
N VAL A 197 13.79 -12.65 -6.35
CA VAL A 197 13.76 -13.99 -6.97
C VAL A 197 13.98 -13.89 -8.47
N GLY A 198 13.32 -12.93 -9.13
CA GLY A 198 13.45 -12.69 -10.56
C GLY A 198 14.87 -12.29 -10.99
N LEU A 199 15.49 -11.34 -10.28
CA LEU A 199 16.85 -10.88 -10.56
C LEU A 199 17.85 -12.02 -10.39
N VAL A 200 17.78 -12.76 -9.27
CA VAL A 200 18.72 -13.85 -8.98
C VAL A 200 18.58 -14.98 -9.99
N LEU A 201 17.36 -15.50 -10.19
CA LEU A 201 17.15 -16.63 -11.10
C LEU A 201 17.34 -16.24 -12.56
N GLY A 202 16.95 -15.02 -12.95
CA GLY A 202 17.21 -14.50 -14.29
C GLY A 202 18.70 -14.30 -14.58
N ALA A 203 19.47 -13.82 -13.60
CA ALA A 203 20.92 -13.69 -13.74
C ALA A 203 21.63 -15.04 -13.80
N ILE A 204 21.23 -16.01 -12.98
CA ILE A 204 21.75 -17.38 -13.05
C ILE A 204 21.47 -17.99 -14.43
N ALA A 205 20.22 -17.90 -14.90
CA ALA A 205 19.82 -18.42 -16.20
C ALA A 205 20.62 -17.79 -17.35
N GLY A 206 20.70 -16.45 -17.40
CA GLY A 206 21.42 -15.75 -18.47
C GLY A 206 22.94 -15.93 -18.40
N TYR A 207 23.52 -15.99 -17.21
CA TYR A 207 24.97 -16.07 -17.04
C TYR A 207 25.50 -17.47 -17.40
N TYR A 208 24.89 -18.53 -16.85
CA TYR A 208 25.34 -19.91 -17.08
C TYR A 208 24.82 -20.49 -18.40
N GLY A 209 23.62 -20.12 -18.84
CA GLY A 209 23.00 -20.71 -20.05
C GLY A 209 22.73 -22.21 -19.91
N GLY A 210 22.60 -22.89 -21.05
CA GLY A 210 22.50 -24.34 -21.13
C GLY A 210 21.31 -24.92 -20.36
N TRP A 211 21.54 -26.01 -19.62
CA TRP A 211 20.48 -26.72 -18.90
C TRP A 211 19.89 -25.95 -17.72
N LEU A 212 20.68 -25.09 -17.06
CA LEU A 212 20.21 -24.26 -15.94
C LEU A 212 19.21 -23.23 -16.43
N ASP A 213 19.53 -22.59 -17.56
CA ASP A 213 18.64 -21.67 -18.24
C ASP A 213 17.33 -22.36 -18.64
N ASP A 214 17.45 -23.49 -19.34
CA ASP A 214 16.28 -24.28 -19.79
C ASP A 214 15.39 -24.68 -18.61
N LEU A 215 15.96 -25.20 -17.52
CA LEU A 215 15.21 -25.58 -16.33
C LEU A 215 14.45 -24.39 -15.71
N ILE A 216 15.13 -23.25 -15.49
CA ILE A 216 14.52 -22.07 -14.88
C ILE A 216 13.42 -21.52 -15.79
N MET A 217 13.68 -21.40 -17.09
CA MET A 217 12.69 -20.92 -18.06
C MET A 217 11.52 -21.88 -18.19
N ARG A 218 11.75 -23.19 -18.11
CA ARG A 218 10.69 -24.21 -18.13
C ARG A 218 9.75 -24.08 -16.94
N VAL A 219 10.30 -23.86 -15.74
CA VAL A 219 9.48 -23.56 -14.55
C VAL A 219 8.65 -22.29 -14.77
N VAL A 220 9.25 -21.23 -15.30
CA VAL A 220 8.53 -19.98 -15.59
C VAL A 220 7.42 -20.18 -16.63
N GLU A 221 7.67 -20.95 -17.69
CA GLU A 221 6.68 -21.29 -18.72
C GLU A 221 5.50 -22.05 -18.13
N VAL A 222 5.76 -23.12 -17.37
CA VAL A 222 4.72 -23.92 -16.71
C VAL A 222 3.85 -23.07 -15.79
N LEU A 223 4.46 -22.21 -14.97
CA LEU A 223 3.71 -21.30 -14.10
C LEU A 223 2.87 -20.29 -14.90
N SER A 224 3.38 -19.83 -16.05
CA SER A 224 2.69 -18.84 -16.90
C SER A 224 1.54 -19.45 -17.71
N THR A 225 1.53 -20.77 -17.92
CA THR A 225 0.43 -21.47 -18.61
C THR A 225 -0.84 -21.52 -17.77
N ILE A 226 -0.71 -21.52 -16.43
CA ILE A 226 -1.86 -21.52 -15.51
C ILE A 226 -2.36 -20.08 -15.36
N PRO A 227 -3.67 -19.80 -15.53
CA PRO A 227 -4.16 -18.45 -15.31
C PRO A 227 -3.91 -18.02 -13.86
N ALA A 228 -3.28 -16.85 -13.70
CA ALA A 228 -2.72 -16.42 -12.42
C ALA A 228 -3.74 -16.42 -11.27
N LEU A 229 -4.99 -16.01 -11.54
CA LEU A 229 -6.05 -16.05 -10.54
C LEU A 229 -6.29 -17.47 -10.02
N PHE A 230 -6.47 -18.47 -10.89
CA PHE A 230 -6.69 -19.85 -10.44
C PHE A 230 -5.51 -20.40 -9.63
N LEU A 231 -4.28 -20.08 -10.03
CA LEU A 231 -3.10 -20.48 -9.28
C LEU A 231 -3.06 -19.84 -7.89
N LEU A 232 -3.39 -18.55 -7.79
CA LEU A 232 -3.50 -17.84 -6.52
C LEU A 232 -4.54 -18.47 -5.60
N LEU A 233 -5.73 -18.76 -6.12
CA LEU A 233 -6.82 -19.39 -5.37
C LEU A 233 -6.41 -20.78 -4.87
N ALA A 234 -5.83 -21.60 -5.77
CA ALA A 234 -5.37 -22.95 -5.42
C ALA A 234 -4.29 -22.93 -4.35
N LEU A 235 -3.26 -22.08 -4.50
CA LEU A 235 -2.18 -21.98 -3.52
C LEU A 235 -2.68 -21.43 -2.18
N ARG A 236 -3.62 -20.48 -2.19
CA ARG A 236 -4.20 -19.94 -0.95
C ARG A 236 -5.06 -20.98 -0.22
N ALA A 237 -5.74 -21.85 -0.96
CA ALA A 237 -6.55 -22.93 -0.38
C ALA A 237 -5.70 -24.02 0.33
N LEU A 238 -4.40 -24.09 0.05
CA LEU A 238 -3.47 -24.98 0.78
C LEU A 238 -3.21 -24.53 2.22
N PHE A 239 -3.57 -23.30 2.58
CA PHE A 239 -3.38 -22.74 3.91
C PHE A 239 -4.73 -22.63 4.64
N PRO A 240 -4.78 -22.85 5.96
CA PRO A 240 -6.01 -22.71 6.74
C PRO A 240 -6.66 -21.34 6.53
N LEU A 241 -7.96 -21.33 6.27
CA LEU A 241 -8.71 -20.09 6.02
C LEU A 241 -8.95 -19.30 7.32
N ASP A 242 -8.97 -20.00 8.44
CA ASP A 242 -9.13 -19.50 9.82
C ASP A 242 -7.80 -19.10 10.48
N ALA A 243 -6.69 -19.15 9.74
CA ALA A 243 -5.39 -18.72 10.24
C ALA A 243 -5.42 -17.25 10.70
N LYS A 244 -4.62 -16.94 11.73
CA LYS A 244 -4.44 -15.55 12.20
C LYS A 244 -4.07 -14.64 11.03
N SER A 245 -4.63 -13.43 10.98
CA SER A 245 -4.42 -12.49 9.89
C SER A 245 -2.94 -12.16 9.62
N SER A 246 -2.07 -12.26 10.64
CA SER A 246 -0.62 -12.13 10.48
C SER A 246 0.01 -13.24 9.64
N VAL A 247 -0.46 -14.49 9.80
CA VAL A 247 -0.01 -15.62 8.98
C VAL A 247 -0.50 -15.46 7.55
N VAL A 248 -1.79 -15.13 7.39
CA VAL A 248 -2.39 -14.88 6.07
C VAL A 248 -1.65 -13.79 5.32
N PHE A 249 -1.27 -12.70 6.01
CA PHE A 249 -0.46 -11.62 5.45
C PHE A 249 0.87 -12.13 4.83
N PHE A 250 1.64 -12.95 5.55
CA PHE A 250 2.88 -13.52 5.02
C PHE A 250 2.64 -14.50 3.88
N VAL A 251 1.61 -15.33 3.98
CA VAL A 251 1.22 -16.28 2.94
C VAL A 251 0.86 -15.55 1.64
N VAL A 252 0.07 -14.48 1.72
CA VAL A 252 -0.31 -13.67 0.56
C VAL A 252 0.94 -13.04 -0.09
N ILE A 253 1.86 -12.46 0.70
CA ILE A 253 3.12 -11.91 0.17
C ILE A 253 3.93 -12.99 -0.57
N LEU A 254 4.09 -14.16 0.05
CA LEU A 254 4.84 -15.28 -0.53
C LEU A 254 4.22 -15.74 -1.85
N ILE A 255 2.91 -16.00 -1.85
CA ILE A 255 2.16 -16.46 -3.02
C ILE A 255 2.25 -15.43 -4.16
N LEU A 256 2.00 -14.15 -3.87
CA LEU A 256 2.06 -13.08 -4.88
C LEU A 256 3.47 -12.97 -5.48
N GLY A 257 4.49 -12.92 -4.62
CA GLY A 257 5.89 -12.80 -5.07
C GLY A 257 6.36 -13.99 -5.92
N LEU A 258 6.04 -15.21 -5.49
CA LEU A 258 6.47 -16.44 -6.15
C LEU A 258 5.68 -16.80 -7.42
N ILE A 259 4.57 -16.13 -7.70
CA ILE A 259 3.87 -16.30 -8.99
C ILE A 259 4.41 -15.33 -10.05
N ARG A 260 4.75 -14.09 -9.67
CA ARG A 260 5.06 -13.03 -10.65
C ARG A 260 6.55 -12.82 -10.93
N TRP A 261 7.46 -13.51 -10.25
CA TRP A 261 8.91 -13.37 -10.48
C TRP A 261 9.34 -13.77 -11.90
N GLY A 262 8.63 -14.69 -12.56
CA GLY A 262 9.04 -15.23 -13.86
C GLY A 262 9.15 -14.18 -14.97
N GLY A 263 8.28 -13.17 -14.96
CA GLY A 263 8.38 -12.04 -15.91
C GLY A 263 9.66 -11.23 -15.71
N VAL A 264 10.05 -10.97 -14.46
CA VAL A 264 11.31 -10.30 -14.12
C VAL A 264 12.50 -11.18 -14.52
N ALA A 265 12.47 -12.47 -14.19
CA ALA A 265 13.54 -13.40 -14.53
C ALA A 265 13.80 -13.47 -16.04
N ARG A 266 12.75 -13.56 -16.85
CA ARG A 266 12.87 -13.60 -18.32
C ARG A 266 13.52 -12.34 -18.88
N ALA A 267 13.12 -11.16 -18.38
CA ALA A 267 13.68 -9.89 -18.83
C ALA A 267 15.14 -9.71 -18.40
N VAL A 268 15.47 -10.09 -17.15
CA VAL A 268 16.84 -10.04 -16.62
C VAL A 268 17.74 -11.02 -17.35
N ARG A 269 17.27 -12.25 -17.62
CA ARG A 269 17.98 -13.24 -18.44
C ARG A 269 18.39 -12.65 -19.78
N GLY A 270 17.46 -12.01 -20.49
CA GLY A 270 17.74 -11.40 -21.79
C GLY A 270 18.84 -10.33 -21.72
N GLN A 271 18.83 -9.49 -20.68
CA GLN A 271 19.89 -8.49 -20.47
C GLN A 271 21.22 -9.15 -20.12
N VAL A 272 21.20 -10.17 -19.25
CA VAL A 272 22.40 -10.85 -18.76
C VAL A 272 23.12 -11.60 -19.87
N LEU A 273 22.38 -12.19 -20.82
CA LEU A 273 22.97 -12.81 -22.02
C LEU A 273 23.82 -11.82 -22.83
N SER A 274 23.41 -10.55 -22.90
CA SER A 274 24.22 -9.49 -23.53
C SER A 274 25.34 -9.02 -22.62
N LEU A 275 25.05 -8.77 -21.34
CA LEU A 275 26.01 -8.19 -20.39
C LEU A 275 27.21 -9.10 -20.11
N ARG A 276 27.03 -10.43 -20.19
CA ARG A 276 28.12 -11.37 -19.91
C ARG A 276 29.22 -11.35 -20.98
N GLU A 277 28.91 -10.88 -22.18
CA GLU A 277 29.84 -10.76 -23.31
C GLU A 277 30.52 -9.38 -23.36
N GLU A 278 30.23 -8.47 -22.43
CA GLU A 278 30.82 -7.14 -22.37
C GLU A 278 32.28 -7.16 -21.89
N ASP A 279 33.10 -6.24 -22.43
CA ASP A 279 34.55 -6.17 -22.18
C ASP A 279 34.89 -6.11 -20.68
N TYR A 280 34.13 -5.38 -19.88
CA TYR A 280 34.38 -5.27 -18.44
C TYR A 280 34.11 -6.58 -17.68
N VAL A 281 33.18 -7.40 -18.16
CA VAL A 281 32.91 -8.73 -17.59
C VAL A 281 34.01 -9.71 -18.01
N MET A 282 34.39 -9.69 -19.28
CA MET A 282 35.47 -10.52 -19.81
C MET A 282 36.81 -10.20 -19.14
N ALA A 283 37.11 -8.92 -18.91
CA ALA A 283 38.28 -8.47 -18.18
C ALA A 283 38.26 -8.94 -16.72
N ALA A 284 37.12 -8.82 -16.02
CA ALA A 284 36.99 -9.31 -14.65
C ALA A 284 37.24 -10.82 -14.54
N ARG A 285 36.74 -11.59 -15.52
CA ARG A 285 37.00 -13.04 -15.62
C ARG A 285 38.48 -13.33 -15.91
N GLY A 286 39.10 -12.60 -16.83
CA GLY A 286 40.54 -12.72 -17.13
C GLY A 286 41.45 -12.41 -15.94
N LEU A 287 41.00 -11.56 -15.01
CA LEU A 287 41.68 -11.25 -13.75
C LEU A 287 41.37 -12.27 -12.62
N GLY A 288 40.65 -13.35 -12.91
CA GLY A 288 40.37 -14.43 -11.95
C GLY A 288 39.21 -14.16 -10.99
N ALA A 289 38.29 -13.25 -11.31
CA ALA A 289 37.07 -13.10 -10.53
C ALA A 289 36.17 -14.34 -10.64
N ASN A 290 35.69 -14.85 -9.51
CA ASN A 290 34.74 -15.96 -9.51
C ASN A 290 33.35 -15.53 -10.02
N ASP A 291 32.55 -16.49 -10.48
CA ASP A 291 31.23 -16.24 -11.07
C ASP A 291 30.28 -15.47 -10.15
N VAL A 292 30.26 -15.80 -8.85
CA VAL A 292 29.42 -15.10 -7.87
C VAL A 292 29.79 -13.62 -7.78
N ARG A 293 31.09 -13.31 -7.74
CA ARG A 293 31.59 -11.93 -7.76
C ARG A 293 31.21 -11.25 -9.07
N ILE A 294 31.34 -11.93 -10.21
CA ILE A 294 30.94 -11.37 -11.52
C ILE A 294 29.45 -11.03 -11.53
N ILE A 295 28.59 -11.97 -11.13
CA ILE A 295 27.14 -11.81 -11.12
C ILE A 295 26.73 -10.66 -10.21
N PHE A 296 27.13 -10.68 -8.93
CA PHE A 296 26.64 -9.71 -7.95
C PHE A 296 27.33 -8.35 -7.99
N ARG A 297 28.57 -8.25 -8.49
CA ARG A 297 29.34 -6.99 -8.50
C ARG A 297 29.38 -6.30 -9.85
N HIS A 298 29.15 -7.02 -10.95
CA HIS A 298 29.25 -6.46 -12.30
C HIS A 298 27.93 -6.59 -13.07
N VAL A 299 27.35 -7.79 -13.15
CA VAL A 299 26.19 -8.05 -14.00
C VAL A 299 24.87 -7.53 -13.41
N LEU A 300 24.50 -7.92 -12.19
CA LEU A 300 23.27 -7.48 -11.54
C LEU A 300 23.23 -5.95 -11.30
N PRO A 301 24.32 -5.29 -10.88
CA PRO A 301 24.32 -3.83 -10.78
C PRO A 301 24.08 -3.13 -12.13
N ALA A 302 24.46 -3.74 -13.25
CA ALA A 302 24.20 -3.19 -14.57
C ALA A 302 22.70 -3.22 -14.94
N THR A 303 21.92 -4.17 -14.39
CA THR A 303 20.45 -4.25 -14.59
C THR A 303 19.65 -3.37 -13.61
N ALA A 304 20.32 -2.58 -12.75
CA ALA A 304 19.66 -1.78 -11.71
C ALA A 304 18.60 -0.81 -12.24
N SER A 305 18.81 -0.21 -13.42
CA SER A 305 17.81 0.66 -14.07
C SER A 305 16.51 -0.10 -14.33
N PHE A 306 16.60 -1.31 -14.88
CA PHE A 306 15.44 -2.18 -15.09
C PHE A 306 14.79 -2.56 -13.75
N ALA A 307 15.60 -2.97 -12.77
CA ALA A 307 15.10 -3.39 -11.46
C ALA A 307 14.29 -2.28 -10.76
N ILE A 308 14.76 -1.04 -10.79
CA ILE A 308 14.07 0.12 -10.19
C ILE A 308 12.73 0.38 -10.87
N VAL A 309 12.69 0.38 -12.21
CA VAL A 309 11.45 0.63 -12.97
C VAL A 309 10.47 -0.53 -12.77
N SER A 310 10.93 -1.78 -12.85
CA SER A 310 10.09 -2.96 -12.62
C SER A 310 9.52 -2.98 -11.20
N PHE A 311 10.29 -2.61 -10.19
CA PHE A 311 9.80 -2.54 -8.82
C PHE A 311 8.56 -1.62 -8.70
N SER A 312 8.65 -0.40 -9.23
CA SER A 312 7.52 0.55 -9.19
C SER A 312 6.28 0.05 -9.93
N LEU A 313 6.46 -0.64 -11.07
CA LEU A 313 5.35 -1.14 -11.89
C LEU A 313 4.72 -2.42 -11.34
N LEU A 314 5.45 -3.19 -10.53
CA LEU A 314 4.94 -4.40 -9.90
C LEU A 314 3.97 -4.10 -8.75
N ILE A 315 4.26 -3.08 -7.94
CA ILE A 315 3.48 -2.72 -6.75
C ILE A 315 1.98 -2.54 -7.04
N PRO A 316 1.54 -1.72 -8.02
CA PRO A 316 0.11 -1.52 -8.27
C PRO A 316 -0.59 -2.82 -8.66
N GLY A 317 0.07 -3.67 -9.45
CA GLY A 317 -0.45 -5.01 -9.79
C GLY A 317 -0.64 -5.89 -8.56
N PHE A 318 0.29 -5.87 -7.60
CA PHE A 318 0.16 -6.61 -6.35
C PHE A 318 -0.92 -6.05 -5.42
N ILE A 319 -1.07 -4.73 -5.34
CA ILE A 319 -2.16 -4.09 -4.59
C ILE A 319 -3.52 -4.51 -5.13
N LEU A 320 -3.70 -4.49 -6.45
CA LEU A 320 -4.94 -4.94 -7.09
C LEU A 320 -5.20 -6.43 -6.85
N THR A 321 -4.15 -7.26 -6.94
CA THR A 321 -4.28 -8.71 -6.74
C THR A 321 -4.61 -9.06 -5.28
N GLU A 322 -3.94 -8.42 -4.30
CA GLU A 322 -4.27 -8.54 -2.88
C GLU A 322 -5.70 -8.10 -2.61
N SER A 323 -6.09 -6.93 -3.13
CA SER A 323 -7.45 -6.41 -2.97
C SER A 323 -8.47 -7.38 -3.56
N GLY A 324 -8.19 -7.97 -4.72
CA GLY A 324 -9.03 -8.99 -5.34
C GLY A 324 -9.13 -10.29 -4.53
N LEU A 325 -8.03 -10.76 -3.93
CA LEU A 325 -8.06 -11.93 -3.06
C LEU A 325 -8.85 -11.67 -1.77
N SER A 326 -8.62 -10.53 -1.13
CA SER A 326 -9.38 -10.09 0.05
C SER A 326 -10.86 -9.92 -0.28
N PHE A 327 -11.18 -9.40 -1.47
CA PHE A 327 -12.55 -9.27 -1.97
C PHE A 327 -13.25 -10.62 -2.17
N LEU A 328 -12.51 -11.64 -2.62
CA LEU A 328 -12.99 -13.01 -2.76
C LEU A 328 -12.99 -13.82 -1.45
N GLY A 329 -12.68 -13.20 -0.31
CA GLY A 329 -12.64 -13.86 1.01
C GLY A 329 -11.41 -14.75 1.26
N LEU A 330 -10.39 -14.65 0.40
CA LEU A 330 -9.18 -15.47 0.46
C LEU A 330 -7.95 -14.66 0.91
N GLY A 331 -8.08 -13.34 1.01
CA GLY A 331 -7.06 -12.47 1.56
C GLY A 331 -7.22 -12.28 3.07
N ILE A 332 -7.03 -11.05 3.51
CA ILE A 332 -7.11 -10.64 4.92
C ILE A 332 -8.55 -10.74 5.40
N SER A 333 -8.75 -11.30 6.59
CA SER A 333 -10.05 -11.52 7.20
C SER A 333 -10.29 -10.62 8.41
N ASP A 334 -11.56 -10.43 8.75
CA ASP A 334 -12.00 -9.79 10.00
C ASP A 334 -11.33 -10.49 11.22
N PRO A 335 -10.92 -9.76 12.27
CA PRO A 335 -11.29 -8.38 12.60
C PRO A 335 -10.44 -7.29 11.91
N ASN A 336 -9.39 -7.67 11.18
CA ASN A 336 -8.49 -6.70 10.54
C ASN A 336 -9.15 -6.02 9.34
N ALA A 337 -8.56 -4.92 8.88
CA ALA A 337 -8.97 -4.20 7.68
C ALA A 337 -7.96 -4.38 6.53
N SER A 338 -8.48 -4.57 5.32
CA SER A 338 -7.79 -4.33 4.06
C SER A 338 -8.76 -3.61 3.12
N TRP A 339 -8.27 -2.84 2.15
CA TRP A 339 -9.18 -2.12 1.26
C TRP A 339 -10.05 -3.07 0.41
N GLY A 340 -9.48 -4.21 0.01
CA GLY A 340 -10.22 -5.27 -0.69
C GLY A 340 -11.34 -5.88 0.16
N LEU A 341 -11.06 -6.19 1.44
CA LEU A 341 -12.08 -6.72 2.36
C LEU A 341 -13.22 -5.71 2.59
N MET A 342 -12.87 -4.42 2.75
CA MET A 342 -13.89 -3.39 2.92
C MET A 342 -14.80 -3.25 1.70
N LEU A 343 -14.26 -3.40 0.47
CA LEU A 343 -15.07 -3.45 -0.74
C LEU A 343 -15.93 -4.72 -0.84
N ALA A 344 -15.46 -5.86 -0.33
CA ALA A 344 -16.26 -7.08 -0.25
C ALA A 344 -17.53 -6.85 0.58
N VAL A 345 -17.35 -6.25 1.76
CA VAL A 345 -18.46 -5.88 2.65
C VAL A 345 -19.38 -4.84 2.00
N ALA A 346 -18.85 -3.93 1.20
CA ALA A 346 -19.66 -2.99 0.43
C ALA A 346 -20.50 -3.71 -0.65
N GLN A 347 -19.93 -4.71 -1.33
CA GLN A 347 -20.63 -5.49 -2.36
C GLN A 347 -21.78 -6.32 -1.76
N GLU A 348 -21.61 -6.89 -0.56
CA GLU A 348 -22.66 -7.66 0.14
C GLU A 348 -23.95 -6.86 0.33
N GLY A 349 -23.87 -5.52 0.47
CA GLY A 349 -25.03 -4.64 0.59
C GLY A 349 -25.79 -4.39 -0.72
N GLY A 350 -25.30 -4.89 -1.86
CA GLY A 350 -25.96 -4.78 -3.17
C GLY A 350 -26.28 -3.34 -3.56
N MET A 351 -27.50 -3.11 -4.07
CA MET A 351 -27.93 -1.78 -4.53
C MET A 351 -28.02 -0.75 -3.39
N GLN A 352 -28.26 -1.18 -2.15
CA GLN A 352 -28.34 -0.27 -0.99
C GLN A 352 -27.01 0.44 -0.74
N THR A 353 -25.89 -0.21 -1.02
CA THR A 353 -24.57 0.41 -0.90
C THR A 353 -24.43 1.66 -1.78
N PHE A 354 -25.01 1.66 -2.98
CA PHE A 354 -24.94 2.81 -3.88
C PHE A 354 -25.92 3.92 -3.52
N THR A 355 -27.11 3.57 -3.02
CA THR A 355 -28.19 4.54 -2.79
C THR A 355 -28.19 5.11 -1.37
N SER A 356 -28.05 4.26 -0.35
CA SER A 356 -28.20 4.66 1.06
C SER A 356 -26.89 4.66 1.83
N ARG A 357 -25.86 3.91 1.40
CA ARG A 357 -24.59 3.75 2.13
C ARG A 357 -23.34 3.99 1.27
N PRO A 358 -23.26 5.06 0.47
CA PRO A 358 -22.19 5.26 -0.52
C PRO A 358 -20.79 5.38 0.09
N TRP A 359 -20.69 5.75 1.37
CA TRP A 359 -19.39 5.84 2.06
C TRP A 359 -18.66 4.49 2.18
N MET A 360 -19.38 3.36 2.08
CA MET A 360 -18.78 2.03 2.04
C MET A 360 -17.90 1.81 0.80
N LEU A 361 -18.04 2.62 -0.25
CA LEU A 361 -17.26 2.53 -1.50
C LEU A 361 -15.93 3.31 -1.46
N ILE A 362 -15.71 4.14 -0.44
CA ILE A 362 -14.51 4.97 -0.28
C ILE A 362 -13.20 4.17 -0.40
N PRO A 363 -13.06 2.92 0.12
CA PRO A 363 -11.84 2.13 -0.05
C PRO A 363 -11.42 1.93 -1.51
N GLY A 364 -12.38 1.85 -2.44
CA GLY A 364 -12.12 1.75 -3.87
C GLY A 364 -11.43 3.00 -4.44
N LEU A 365 -11.76 4.18 -3.92
CA LEU A 365 -11.07 5.42 -4.27
C LEU A 365 -9.61 5.40 -3.80
N PHE A 366 -9.33 4.87 -2.61
CA PHE A 366 -7.97 4.73 -2.09
C PHE A 366 -7.13 3.74 -2.90
N ILE A 367 -7.71 2.60 -3.30
CA ILE A 367 -7.06 1.66 -4.23
C ILE A 367 -6.73 2.39 -5.55
N PHE A 368 -7.71 3.08 -6.14
CA PHE A 368 -7.55 3.78 -7.41
C PHE A 368 -6.43 4.84 -7.37
N ILE A 369 -6.48 5.74 -6.37
CA ILE A 369 -5.48 6.80 -6.18
C ILE A 369 -4.08 6.19 -6.00
N THR A 370 -3.97 5.15 -5.18
CA THR A 370 -2.69 4.49 -4.89
C THR A 370 -2.11 3.85 -6.14
N VAL A 371 -2.94 3.11 -6.91
CA VAL A 371 -2.51 2.43 -8.14
C VAL A 371 -2.04 3.44 -9.18
N LEU A 372 -2.80 4.53 -9.39
CA LEU A 372 -2.38 5.61 -10.28
C LEU A 372 -1.07 6.26 -9.84
N ALA A 373 -0.92 6.52 -8.53
CA ALA A 373 0.26 7.17 -8.01
C ALA A 373 1.53 6.31 -8.24
N PHE A 374 1.47 5.00 -7.99
CA PHE A 374 2.58 4.10 -8.29
C PHE A 374 2.87 3.99 -9.78
N ASN A 375 1.85 3.94 -10.64
CA ASN A 375 2.05 3.92 -12.09
C ASN A 375 2.77 5.18 -12.59
N PHE A 376 2.33 6.37 -12.18
CA PHE A 376 2.99 7.63 -12.57
C PHE A 376 4.41 7.76 -12.03
N ILE A 377 4.71 7.18 -10.85
CA ILE A 377 6.08 7.09 -10.35
C ILE A 377 6.90 6.15 -11.24
N GLY A 378 6.34 5.01 -11.64
CA GLY A 378 7.01 4.07 -12.54
C GLY A 378 7.33 4.68 -13.89
N ASP A 379 6.40 5.43 -14.48
CA ASP A 379 6.62 6.16 -15.73
C ASP A 379 7.69 7.24 -15.56
N GLY A 380 7.61 8.05 -14.50
CA GLY A 380 8.64 9.06 -14.21
C GLY A 380 10.02 8.46 -13.98
N LEU A 381 10.12 7.30 -13.32
CA LEU A 381 11.38 6.57 -13.13
C LEU A 381 11.90 6.02 -14.44
N ARG A 382 11.03 5.47 -15.29
CA ARG A 382 11.38 4.97 -16.63
C ARG A 382 11.97 6.08 -17.48
N ASP A 383 11.31 7.23 -17.55
CA ASP A 383 11.77 8.38 -18.32
C ASP A 383 13.11 8.93 -17.81
N ALA A 384 13.28 8.98 -16.49
CA ALA A 384 14.52 9.47 -15.88
C ALA A 384 15.70 8.49 -16.01
N LEU A 385 15.42 7.20 -16.20
CA LEU A 385 16.43 6.16 -16.35
C LEU A 385 16.70 5.82 -17.82
N ASP A 386 15.90 6.31 -18.77
CA ASP A 386 16.11 6.13 -20.21
C ASP A 386 17.41 6.84 -20.69
N PRO A 387 18.39 6.10 -21.23
CA PRO A 387 19.61 6.68 -21.78
C PRO A 387 19.38 7.63 -22.98
N LYS A 388 18.30 7.44 -23.75
CA LYS A 388 18.02 8.20 -24.99
C LYS A 388 17.52 9.62 -24.73
N ALA A 389 16.88 9.86 -23.57
CA ALA A 389 16.45 11.20 -23.15
C ALA A 389 17.62 12.18 -22.88
N ARG A 390 18.87 11.71 -22.98
CA ARG A 390 20.10 12.49 -22.70
C ARG A 390 20.75 13.11 -23.95
N ARG A 391 20.22 12.86 -25.15
CA ARG A 391 20.77 13.37 -26.44
C ARG A 391 20.02 14.58 -27.02
N GLY A 392 19.00 15.10 -26.32
CA GLY A 392 18.17 16.23 -26.75
C GLY A 392 18.42 17.50 -25.96
#